data_AF-A0A9W9F1K3-F1
#
_entry.id   AF-A0A9W9F1K3-F1
#
_cell.length_a   1.000
_cell.length_b   1.000
_cell.length_c   1.000
_cell.angle_alpha   90.00
_cell.angle_beta   90.00
_cell.angle_gamma   90.00
#
_symmetry.space_group_name_H-M   'P 1'
#
loop_
_entity.id
_entity.type
_entity.pdbx_description
1 polymer ?
#
loop_
_entity_poly.entity_id
_entity_poly.type
_entity_poly.pdbx_seq_one_letter_code
_entity_poly.pdbx_strand_id
1 'polypeptide(L)'
;MDKPGPSSCKTCPESSTPPLADTTKGIWINGVGDNAHEALMIAYRKRLRIFVKTAHKPYDLVVTCVLLMANLLAPNVFRLRSDGLWDEWQPMRDLYARLWTGEEIGGPPWEEDEEEEE
;
A
#
# COMPACT_ATOMS: atom_id res chain seq x y z
N MET A 1 -2.54 55.43 9.74
CA MET A 1 -2.24 54.27 10.60
C MET A 1 -3.19 53.16 10.18
N ASP A 2 -2.78 52.42 9.15
CA ASP A 2 -3.59 51.38 8.52
C ASP A 2 -3.57 50.10 9.36
N LYS A 3 -4.77 49.56 9.63
CA LYS A 3 -4.92 48.24 10.26
C LYS A 3 -4.62 47.15 9.22
N PRO A 4 -3.80 46.13 9.53
CA PRO A 4 -3.67 45.00 8.62
C PRO A 4 -4.99 44.24 8.57
N GLY A 5 -5.50 44.05 7.34
CA GLY A 5 -6.70 43.25 7.08
C GLY A 5 -6.49 41.78 7.48
N PRO A 6 -7.57 41.00 7.62
CA PRO A 6 -7.47 39.60 8.00
C PRO A 6 -6.70 38.83 6.92
N SER A 7 -5.49 38.39 7.27
CA SER A 7 -4.74 37.41 6.50
C SER A 7 -5.61 36.16 6.38
N SER A 8 -6.21 35.96 5.22
CA SER A 8 -6.89 34.73 4.84
C SER A 8 -5.84 33.64 4.55
N CYS A 9 -5.11 33.20 5.57
CA CYS A 9 -4.53 31.87 5.57
C CYS A 9 -5.62 30.90 6.00
N LYS A 10 -6.51 30.56 5.07
CA LYS A 10 -7.28 29.32 5.17
C LYS A 10 -6.28 28.18 5.01
N THR A 11 -5.69 27.71 6.11
CA THR A 11 -5.18 26.36 6.14
C THR A 11 -6.40 25.47 5.94
N CYS A 12 -6.58 24.95 4.73
CA CYS A 12 -7.46 23.81 4.54
C CYS A 12 -7.00 22.76 5.56
N PRO A 13 -7.87 22.23 6.43
CA PRO A 13 -7.45 21.07 7.19
C PRO A 13 -7.06 20.02 6.17
N GLU A 14 -5.85 19.48 6.30
CA GLU A 14 -5.43 18.27 5.61
C GLU A 14 -6.38 17.16 6.05
N SER A 15 -7.60 17.15 5.49
CA SER A 15 -8.61 16.19 5.86
C SER A 15 -8.18 14.87 5.24
N SER A 16 -7.48 14.08 6.04
CA SER A 16 -7.19 12.69 5.74
C SER A 16 -8.52 12.00 5.45
N THR A 17 -8.79 11.74 4.18
CA THR A 17 -9.90 10.86 3.79
C THR A 17 -9.52 9.46 4.25
N PRO A 18 -10.34 8.81 5.09
CA PRO A 18 -10.06 7.44 5.50
C PRO A 18 -9.95 6.54 4.27
N PRO A 19 -9.11 5.49 4.30
CA PRO A 19 -9.00 4.56 3.20
C PRO A 19 -10.39 3.98 2.88
N LEU A 20 -10.77 4.01 1.61
CA LEU A 20 -12.07 3.53 1.15
C LEU A 20 -11.93 2.07 0.70
N ALA A 21 -12.56 1.16 1.44
CA ALA A 21 -12.85 -0.19 1.00
C ALA A 21 -14.34 -0.27 0.63
N ASP A 22 -14.63 -0.55 -0.63
CA ASP A 22 -15.99 -0.64 -1.16
C ASP A 22 -16.11 -1.95 -1.94
N THR A 23 -17.10 -2.79 -1.61
CA THR A 23 -17.26 -4.11 -2.24
C THR A 23 -17.64 -4.05 -3.73
N THR A 24 -18.08 -2.88 -4.20
CA THR A 24 -18.44 -2.63 -5.60
C THR A 24 -17.34 -1.88 -6.38
N LYS A 25 -16.66 -0.93 -5.74
CA LYS A 25 -15.62 -0.09 -6.36
C LYS A 25 -14.20 -0.63 -6.15
N GLY A 26 -13.99 -1.36 -5.05
CA GLY A 26 -12.73 -1.97 -4.66
C GLY A 26 -11.98 -1.19 -3.57
N ILE A 27 -10.65 -1.31 -3.59
CA ILE A 27 -9.73 -0.73 -2.59
C ILE A 27 -8.92 0.38 -3.26
N TRP A 28 -8.83 1.54 -2.61
CA TRP A 28 -7.98 2.65 -3.04
C TRP A 28 -7.17 3.21 -1.85
N ILE A 29 -5.84 3.19 -1.95
CA ILE A 29 -4.91 3.60 -0.89
C ILE A 29 -3.83 4.52 -1.48
N ASN A 30 -3.58 5.67 -0.84
CA ASN A 30 -2.45 6.57 -1.11
C ASN A 30 -2.12 7.37 0.17
N GLY A 31 -0.98 8.04 0.20
CA GLY A 31 -0.64 9.02 1.22
C GLY A 31 -1.35 10.36 1.01
N VAL A 32 -1.16 11.26 1.98
CA VAL A 32 -1.74 12.62 1.99
C VAL A 32 -0.64 13.66 1.85
N GLY A 33 -0.84 14.67 1.00
CA GLY A 33 0.13 15.75 0.78
C GLY A 33 1.49 15.21 0.33
N ASP A 34 2.56 15.64 1.01
CA ASP A 34 3.94 15.22 0.72
C ASP A 34 4.21 13.73 0.97
N ASN A 35 3.30 13.06 1.66
CA ASN A 35 3.35 11.61 1.88
C ASN A 35 2.72 10.81 0.73
N ALA A 36 2.09 11.46 -0.26
CA ALA A 36 1.54 10.78 -1.44
C ALA A 36 2.64 10.42 -2.46
N HIS A 37 2.45 9.31 -3.18
CA HIS A 37 3.25 8.99 -4.37
C HIS A 37 2.37 8.36 -5.46
N GLU A 38 2.37 7.04 -5.65
CA GLU A 38 1.39 6.34 -6.49
C GLU A 38 0.33 5.63 -5.64
N ALA A 39 -0.91 5.58 -6.12
CA ALA A 39 -1.99 4.93 -5.40
C ALA A 39 -2.14 3.46 -5.76
N LEU A 40 -2.33 2.60 -4.75
CA LEU A 40 -2.81 1.23 -4.97
C LEU A 40 -4.29 1.28 -5.34
N MET A 41 -4.65 0.68 -6.48
CA MET A 41 -6.04 0.57 -6.95
C MET A 41 -6.39 -0.87 -7.33
N ILE A 42 -7.17 -1.54 -6.48
CA ILE A 42 -7.73 -2.86 -6.76
C ILE A 42 -9.21 -2.69 -7.06
N ALA A 43 -9.67 -2.93 -8.29
CA ALA A 43 -11.06 -2.72 -8.70
C ALA A 43 -11.65 -3.92 -9.46
N TYR A 44 -12.94 -4.19 -9.26
CA TYR A 44 -13.66 -5.38 -9.75
C TYR A 44 -13.73 -5.52 -11.29
N ARG A 45 -13.63 -4.43 -12.06
CA ARG A 45 -14.06 -4.39 -13.48
C ARG A 45 -12.96 -4.35 -14.53
N LYS A 46 -11.69 -4.47 -14.16
CA LYS A 46 -10.60 -4.48 -15.15
C LYS A 46 -9.62 -5.60 -14.83
N ARG A 47 -9.22 -6.39 -15.85
CA ARG A 47 -8.02 -7.25 -15.78
C ARG A 47 -6.82 -6.30 -15.64
N LEU A 48 -6.48 -5.94 -14.41
CA LEU A 48 -5.44 -4.97 -14.13
C LEU A 48 -4.13 -5.71 -13.91
N ARG A 49 -3.14 -5.43 -14.76
CA ARG A 49 -1.76 -5.45 -14.29
C ARG A 49 -1.64 -4.25 -13.34
N ILE A 50 -1.81 -4.50 -12.04
CA ILE A 50 -1.65 -3.47 -11.02
C ILE A 50 -0.15 -3.33 -10.79
N PHE A 51 0.36 -2.11 -10.95
CA PHE A 51 1.73 -1.74 -10.69
C PHE A 51 1.68 -0.46 -9.86
N VAL A 52 2.38 -0.46 -8.73
CA VAL A 52 2.37 0.65 -7.77
C VAL A 52 3.77 0.82 -7.20
N LYS A 53 4.28 2.05 -7.22
CA LYS A 53 5.47 2.46 -6.47
C LYS A 53 5.05 3.37 -5.35
N THR A 54 5.34 2.97 -4.13
CA THR A 54 5.02 3.76 -2.93
C THR A 54 6.17 4.69 -2.55
N ALA A 55 7.38 4.49 -3.10
CA ALA A 55 8.61 5.19 -2.72
C ALA A 55 8.85 5.20 -1.20
N HIS A 56 8.54 4.07 -0.53
CA HIS A 56 8.64 3.88 0.92
C HIS A 56 7.90 4.96 1.74
N LYS A 57 6.87 5.57 1.16
CA LYS A 57 6.01 6.52 1.87
C LYS A 57 5.23 5.79 2.98
N PRO A 58 4.71 6.49 4.01
CA PRO A 58 4.13 5.84 5.19
C PRO A 58 3.00 4.83 4.94
N TYR A 59 2.29 4.94 3.81
CA TYR A 59 1.22 4.01 3.44
C TYR A 59 1.72 2.71 2.79
N ASP A 60 3.03 2.59 2.54
CA ASP A 60 3.68 1.42 1.97
C ASP A 60 3.42 0.15 2.78
N LEU A 61 3.54 0.24 4.11
CA LEU A 61 3.28 -0.87 5.03
C LEU A 61 1.87 -1.47 4.85
N VAL A 62 0.87 -0.60 4.62
CA VAL A 62 -0.51 -1.06 4.41
C VAL A 62 -0.68 -1.66 3.02
N VAL A 63 -0.03 -1.07 2.00
CA VAL A 63 -0.05 -1.59 0.62
C VAL A 63 0.55 -2.99 0.55
N THR A 64 1.75 -3.18 1.10
CA THR A 64 2.43 -4.49 1.14
C THR A 64 1.60 -5.53 1.90
N CYS A 65 1.00 -5.15 3.03
CA CYS A 65 0.10 -6.03 3.79
C CYS A 65 -1.12 -6.45 2.97
N VAL A 66 -1.81 -5.51 2.31
CA VAL A 66 -2.98 -5.82 1.48
C VAL A 66 -2.62 -6.72 0.30
N LEU A 67 -1.47 -6.50 -0.34
CA LEU A 67 -1.02 -7.33 -1.46
C LEU A 67 -0.70 -8.76 -1.03
N LEU A 68 -0.01 -8.95 0.12
CA LEU A 68 0.22 -10.27 0.68
C LEU A 68 -1.11 -10.96 1.00
N MET A 69 -2.02 -10.28 1.72
CA MET A 69 -3.33 -10.83 2.06
C MET A 69 -4.11 -11.25 0.80
N ALA A 70 -4.10 -10.42 -0.24
CA ALA A 70 -4.78 -10.71 -1.50
C ALA A 70 -4.21 -11.98 -2.17
N ASN A 71 -2.89 -12.18 -2.10
CA ASN A 71 -2.26 -13.39 -2.62
C ASN A 71 -2.58 -14.62 -1.77
N LEU A 72 -2.53 -14.53 -0.43
CA LEU A 72 -2.87 -15.66 0.46
C LEU A 72 -4.34 -16.09 0.32
N LEU A 73 -5.26 -15.15 0.20
CA LEU A 73 -6.69 -15.43 0.05
C LEU A 73 -7.06 -15.95 -1.35
N ALA A 74 -6.26 -15.64 -2.37
CA ALA A 74 -6.56 -15.98 -3.76
C ALA A 74 -5.28 -16.24 -4.60
N PRO A 75 -4.47 -17.26 -4.24
CA PRO A 75 -3.12 -17.44 -4.79
C PRO A 75 -3.07 -17.70 -6.30
N ASN A 76 -4.16 -18.22 -6.86
CA ASN A 76 -4.28 -18.52 -8.29
C ASN A 76 -4.97 -17.41 -9.11
N VAL A 77 -5.40 -16.32 -8.46
CA VAL A 77 -6.11 -15.21 -9.11
C VAL A 77 -5.16 -14.05 -9.41
N PHE A 78 -4.13 -13.86 -8.57
CA PHE A 78 -3.17 -12.76 -8.70
C PHE A 78 -1.75 -13.30 -8.63
N ARG A 79 -0.90 -12.83 -9.55
CA ARG A 79 0.55 -12.98 -9.43
C ARG A 79 1.09 -11.72 -8.77
N LEU A 80 1.67 -11.86 -7.59
CA LEU A 80 2.39 -10.77 -6.91
C LEU A 80 3.86 -10.82 -7.34
N ARG A 81 4.48 -9.66 -7.54
CA ARG A 81 5.93 -9.48 -7.72
C ARG A 81 6.34 -8.24 -6.95
N SER A 82 7.55 -8.26 -6.41
CA SER A 82 8.21 -7.15 -5.72
C SER A 82 9.57 -6.92 -6.37
N ASP A 83 9.99 -5.66 -6.50
CA ASP A 83 11.38 -5.29 -6.81
C ASP A 83 12.25 -5.18 -5.54
N GLY A 84 11.63 -5.25 -4.34
CA GLY A 84 12.31 -5.37 -3.06
C GLY A 84 12.44 -6.82 -2.57
N LEU A 85 13.41 -7.04 -1.68
CA LEU A 85 13.77 -8.32 -1.07
C LEU A 85 12.75 -8.76 -0.02
N TRP A 86 12.64 -10.07 0.25
CA TRP A 86 11.71 -10.57 1.26
C TRP A 86 11.98 -10.05 2.68
N ASP A 87 13.24 -9.77 3.02
CA ASP A 87 13.61 -9.20 4.31
C ASP A 87 13.11 -7.76 4.49
N GLU A 88 12.98 -6.99 3.40
CA GLU A 88 12.41 -5.64 3.43
C GLU A 88 10.91 -5.67 3.78
N TRP A 89 10.25 -6.82 3.61
CA TRP A 89 8.85 -7.04 3.97
C TRP A 89 8.66 -7.41 5.45
N GLN A 90 9.73 -7.47 6.26
CA GLN A 90 9.66 -7.79 7.70
C GLN A 90 8.65 -6.92 8.47
N PRO A 91 8.60 -5.57 8.32
CA PRO A 91 7.64 -4.75 9.05
C PRO A 91 6.18 -5.12 8.75
N MET A 92 5.91 -5.54 7.51
CA MET A 92 4.60 -6.02 7.10
C MET A 92 4.28 -7.37 7.73
N ARG A 93 5.24 -8.31 7.78
CA ARG A 93 5.06 -9.60 8.47
C ARG A 93 4.76 -9.42 9.95
N ASP A 94 5.41 -8.46 10.60
CA ASP A 94 5.13 -8.11 12.00
C ASP A 94 3.70 -7.57 12.16
N LEU A 95 3.24 -6.74 11.22
CA LEU A 95 1.86 -6.25 11.19
C LEU A 95 0.86 -7.39 10.96
N TYR A 96 1.14 -8.30 10.02
CA TYR A 96 0.31 -9.47 9.74
C TYR A 96 0.16 -10.35 10.97
N ALA A 97 1.27 -10.73 11.61
CA ALA A 97 1.27 -11.62 12.78
C ALA A 97 0.47 -11.04 13.96
N ARG A 98 0.45 -9.71 14.09
CA ARG A 98 -0.36 -9.01 15.10
C ARG A 98 -1.86 -9.01 14.78
N LEU A 99 -2.22 -8.96 13.50
CA LEU A 99 -3.62 -8.90 13.05
C LEU A 99 -4.25 -10.29 12.90
N TRP A 100 -3.50 -11.28 12.43
CA TRP A 100 -3.92 -12.66 12.20
C TRP A 100 -3.08 -13.62 13.03
N THR A 101 -3.50 -13.84 14.28
CA THR A 101 -2.82 -14.74 15.19
C THR A 101 -2.94 -16.20 14.74
N GLY A 102 -1.82 -16.87 14.48
CA GLY A 102 -1.76 -18.33 14.30
C GLY A 102 -1.57 -18.82 12.86
N GLU A 103 -1.41 -17.93 11.88
CA GLU A 103 -1.05 -18.30 10.52
C GLU A 103 0.40 -17.90 10.22
N GLU A 104 1.24 -18.86 9.87
CA GLU A 104 2.63 -18.61 9.46
C GLU A 104 2.70 -18.34 7.96
N ILE A 105 3.46 -17.32 7.58
CA ILE A 105 3.79 -17.02 6.18
C ILE A 105 5.05 -17.82 5.83
N GLY A 106 4.91 -18.83 4.97
CA GLY A 106 5.99 -19.77 4.64
C GLY A 106 7.13 -19.23 3.77
N GLY A 107 7.06 -17.98 3.30
CA GLY A 107 8.06 -17.36 2.43
C GLY A 107 7.46 -16.30 1.50
N PRO A 108 8.27 -15.69 0.61
CA PRO A 108 7.77 -14.75 -0.38
C PRO A 108 6.81 -15.46 -1.36
N PRO A 109 5.68 -14.85 -1.73
CA PRO A 109 4.76 -15.40 -2.72
C PRO A 109 5.21 -15.22 -4.18
N TRP A 110 6.43 -14.72 -4.41
CA TRP A 110 7.06 -14.60 -5.71
C TRP A 110 8.39 -15.36 -5.71
N GLU A 111 8.82 -15.75 -6.90
CA GLU A 111 10.19 -16.21 -7.12
C GLU A 111 11.11 -15.00 -6.92
N GLU A 112 12.07 -15.12 -6.01
CA GLU A 112 13.20 -14.21 -5.94
C GLU A 112 14.09 -14.54 -7.13
N ASP A 113 14.36 -13.55 -7.99
CA ASP A 113 15.31 -13.76 -9.09
C ASP A 113 16.67 -14.03 -8.42
N GLU A 114 17.21 -15.24 -8.56
CA GLU A 114 18.58 -15.57 -8.11
C GLU A 114 19.51 -14.58 -8.82
N GLU A 115 20.16 -13.68 -8.08
CA GLU A 115 21.18 -12.80 -8.65
C GLU A 115 22.24 -13.69 -9.31
N GLU A 116 22.33 -13.67 -10.65
CA GLU A 116 23.49 -14.23 -11.35
C GLU A 116 24.72 -13.48 -10.81
N GLU A 117 25.51 -14.15 -9.96
CA GLU A 117 26.82 -13.65 -9.52
C GLU A 117 27.68 -13.39 -10.77
N GLU A 118 27.92 -12.12 -11.11
CA GLU A 118 28.83 -11.68 -12.18
C GLU A 118 30.26 -11.45 -11.65
#